data_AF-A0A354Z6E9-F1
#
_entry.id   AF-A0A354Z6E9-F1
#
_cell.length_a   1.000
_cell.length_b   1.000
_cell.length_c   1.000
_cell.angle_alpha   90.00
_cell.angle_beta   90.00
_cell.angle_gamma   90.00
#
_symmetry.space_group_name_H-M   'P 1'
#
loop_
_entity.id
_entity.type
_entity.pdbx_description
1 polymer ?
#
loop_
_entity_poly.entity_id
_entity_poly.type
_entity_poly.pdbx_seq_one_letter_code
_entity_poly.pdbx_strand_id
1 'polypeptide(L)'
;MLRNMGVALGYMVLACDSIARGMAKLEVDEARLAELGLPNFTVPVKVTCANHGGPGLGAMFQWNAGTKTWAQITDYMEADREVVDALIAEDSAAYAKENNITPRECN
;
A
#
# COMPACT_ATOMS: atom_id res chain seq x y z
N MET A 1 26.48 -8.50 -26.77
CA MET A 1 25.66 -7.27 -26.54
C MET A 1 24.16 -7.54 -26.33
N LEU A 2 23.62 -8.73 -26.67
CA LEU A 2 22.17 -9.02 -26.53
C LEU A 2 21.70 -9.52 -25.14
N ARG A 3 22.61 -9.84 -24.19
CA ARG A 3 22.22 -10.32 -22.85
C ARG A 3 21.71 -9.22 -21.90
N ASN A 4 21.95 -7.93 -22.19
CA ASN A 4 21.49 -6.81 -21.35
C ASN A 4 20.19 -6.14 -21.84
N MET A 5 19.69 -6.48 -23.03
CA MET A 5 18.43 -5.91 -23.53
C MET A 5 17.21 -6.36 -22.73
N GLY A 6 17.22 -7.56 -22.13
CA GLY A 6 16.14 -8.02 -21.25
C GLY A 6 16.01 -7.20 -19.96
N VAL A 7 17.12 -6.66 -19.45
CA VAL A 7 17.13 -5.79 -18.27
C VAL A 7 16.72 -4.36 -18.65
N ALA A 8 17.15 -3.86 -19.81
CA ALA A 8 16.80 -2.53 -20.29
C ALA A 8 15.30 -2.38 -20.69
N LEU A 9 14.67 -3.44 -21.22
CA LEU A 9 13.24 -3.46 -21.51
C LEU A 9 12.37 -3.61 -20.25
N GLY A 10 12.89 -4.23 -19.18
CA GLY A 10 12.17 -4.35 -17.91
C GLY A 10 11.81 -3.02 -17.25
N TYR A 11 12.64 -1.98 -17.47
CA TYR A 11 12.42 -0.64 -16.91
C TYR A 11 11.55 0.28 -17.78
N MET A 12 11.30 -0.06 -19.06
CA MET A 12 10.56 0.80 -20.00
C MET A 12 9.08 0.39 -20.19
N VAL A 13 8.62 -0.71 -19.55
CA VAL A 13 7.32 -1.37 -19.83
C VAL A 13 6.25 -1.17 -18.73
N LEU A 14 6.46 -0.26 -17.77
CA LEU A 14 5.41 0.08 -16.81
C LEU A 14 4.47 1.16 -17.39
N ALA A 15 3.68 0.77 -18.39
CA ALA A 15 2.47 1.52 -18.73
C ALA A 15 1.50 1.51 -17.52
N CYS A 16 0.65 2.54 -17.39
CA CYS A 16 -0.27 2.73 -16.25
C CYS A 16 -1.06 1.47 -15.88
N ASP A 17 -1.54 0.75 -16.90
CA ASP A 17 -2.28 -0.51 -16.77
C ASP A 17 -1.45 -1.66 -16.16
N SER A 18 -0.15 -1.76 -16.49
CA SER A 18 0.76 -2.72 -15.88
C SER A 18 1.03 -2.42 -14.41
N ILE A 19 1.18 -1.13 -14.05
CA ILE A 19 1.34 -0.70 -12.65
C ILE A 19 0.07 -1.01 -11.86
N ALA A 20 -1.10 -0.62 -12.38
CA ALA A 20 -2.38 -0.85 -11.71
C ALA A 20 -2.63 -2.34 -11.44
N ARG A 21 -2.39 -3.21 -12.43
CA ARG A 21 -2.50 -4.67 -12.25
C ARG A 21 -1.47 -5.25 -11.29
N GLY A 22 -0.25 -4.72 -11.30
CA GLY A 22 0.81 -5.13 -10.37
C GLY A 22 0.43 -4.80 -8.93
N MET A 23 0.00 -3.56 -8.68
CA MET A 23 -0.42 -3.10 -7.36
C MET A 23 -1.64 -3.86 -6.83
N ALA A 24 -2.62 -4.18 -7.70
CA ALA A 24 -3.79 -4.99 -7.33
C ALA A 24 -3.46 -6.44 -6.92
N LYS A 25 -2.22 -6.89 -7.13
CA LYS A 25 -1.70 -8.21 -6.72
C LYS A 25 -0.62 -8.11 -5.65
N LEU A 26 -0.39 -6.92 -5.10
CA LEU A 26 0.65 -6.71 -4.10
C LEU A 26 0.28 -7.44 -2.81
N GLU A 27 1.07 -8.44 -2.46
CA GLU A 27 1.01 -9.18 -1.21
C GLU A 27 2.43 -9.30 -0.66
N VAL A 28 2.66 -8.63 0.47
CA VAL A 28 3.93 -8.59 1.17
C VAL A 28 3.65 -9.10 2.58
N ASP A 29 3.88 -10.39 2.78
CA ASP A 29 3.77 -11.05 4.08
C ASP A 29 5.06 -10.90 4.90
N GLU A 30 5.04 -11.37 6.16
CA GLU A 30 6.22 -11.33 7.03
C GLU A 30 7.43 -12.06 6.44
N ALA A 31 7.20 -13.16 5.72
CA ALA A 31 8.28 -13.91 5.08
C ALA A 31 8.95 -13.06 3.99
N ARG A 32 8.16 -12.34 3.19
CA ARG A 32 8.66 -11.43 2.17
C ARG A 32 9.37 -10.22 2.79
N LEU A 33 8.85 -9.66 3.89
CA LEU A 33 9.53 -8.59 4.62
C LEU A 33 10.90 -9.05 5.15
N ALA A 34 10.97 -10.25 5.72
CA ALA A 34 12.23 -10.82 6.19
C ALA A 34 13.23 -11.03 5.04
N GLU A 35 12.79 -11.57 3.89
CA GLU A 35 13.64 -11.73 2.69
C GLU A 35 14.20 -10.38 2.19
N LEU A 36 13.40 -9.32 2.30
CA LEU A 36 13.78 -7.96 1.92
C LEU A 36 14.67 -7.26 2.96
N GLY A 37 14.98 -7.91 4.09
CA GLY A 37 15.76 -7.31 5.18
C GLY A 37 14.98 -6.27 5.99
N LEU A 38 13.65 -6.36 5.99
CA LEU A 38 12.72 -5.46 6.68
C LEU A 38 11.85 -6.15 7.75
N PRO A 39 12.37 -7.10 8.56
CA PRO A 39 11.56 -7.73 9.59
C PRO A 39 11.08 -6.70 10.61
N ASN A 40 9.80 -6.77 11.02
CA ASN A 40 9.16 -5.85 11.96
C ASN A 40 9.20 -4.36 11.54
N PHE A 41 9.45 -4.07 10.26
CA PHE A 41 9.46 -2.69 9.75
C PHE A 41 8.04 -2.14 9.56
N THR A 42 7.10 -3.01 9.18
CA THR A 42 5.68 -2.72 8.92
C THR A 42 4.85 -3.95 9.25
N VAL A 43 3.53 -3.80 9.27
CA VAL A 43 2.59 -4.92 9.18
C VAL A 43 2.52 -5.49 7.77
N PRO A 44 2.09 -6.75 7.58
CA PRO A 44 1.84 -7.33 6.27
C PRO A 44 0.88 -6.48 5.45
N VAL A 45 1.18 -6.31 4.17
CA VAL A 45 0.37 -5.50 3.25
C VAL A 45 -0.22 -6.40 2.19
N LYS A 46 -1.54 -6.31 2.03
CA LYS A 46 -2.26 -6.93 0.92
C LYS A 46 -3.19 -5.91 0.28
N VAL A 47 -3.01 -5.68 -1.00
CA VAL A 47 -3.88 -4.83 -1.81
C VAL A 47 -4.85 -5.72 -2.59
N THR A 48 -6.09 -5.28 -2.68
CA THR A 48 -7.14 -5.92 -3.48
C THR A 48 -7.84 -4.87 -4.33
N CYS A 49 -8.66 -5.28 -5.29
CA CYS A 49 -9.46 -4.33 -6.09
C CYS A 49 -10.32 -3.40 -5.21
N ALA A 50 -10.91 -3.93 -4.14
CA ALA A 50 -11.81 -3.18 -3.25
C ALA A 50 -11.06 -2.39 -2.16
N ASN A 51 -9.81 -2.75 -1.86
CA ASN A 51 -9.01 -2.11 -0.82
C ASN A 51 -7.59 -1.84 -1.31
N HIS A 52 -7.36 -0.59 -1.71
CA HIS A 52 -6.04 -0.08 -2.11
C HIS A 52 -5.17 0.38 -0.93
N GLY A 53 -5.72 0.46 0.29
CA GLY A 53 -5.03 0.97 1.49
C GLY A 53 -4.44 -0.12 2.41
N GLY A 54 -4.75 -1.40 2.15
CA GLY A 54 -4.33 -2.49 3.01
C GLY A 54 -5.05 -2.49 4.37
N PRO A 55 -4.42 -2.99 5.45
CA PRO A 55 -5.10 -3.14 6.73
C PRO A 55 -5.34 -1.81 7.47
N GLY A 56 -4.65 -0.72 7.08
CA GLY A 56 -4.86 0.61 7.67
C GLY A 56 -4.38 0.74 9.12
N LEU A 57 -3.39 -0.06 9.53
CA LEU A 57 -2.83 -0.03 10.87
C LEU A 57 -1.77 1.07 11.02
N GLY A 58 -1.77 1.73 12.17
CA GLY A 58 -0.79 2.76 12.53
C GLY A 58 -0.10 2.47 13.87
N ALA A 59 1.15 2.90 14.02
CA ALA A 59 1.88 2.83 15.28
C ALA A 59 2.53 4.19 15.59
N MET A 60 2.74 4.48 16.87
CA MET A 60 3.35 5.72 17.31
C MET A 60 4.85 5.52 17.56
N PHE A 61 5.65 6.40 16.97
CA PHE A 61 7.09 6.46 17.20
C PHE A 61 7.44 7.75 17.94
N GLN A 62 8.27 7.63 18.97
CA GLN A 62 8.74 8.74 19.77
C GLN A 62 10.22 9.03 19.50
N TRP A 63 10.54 10.31 19.32
CA TRP A 63 11.91 10.78 19.18
C TRP A 63 12.56 10.99 20.54
N ASN A 64 13.76 10.44 20.72
CA ASN A 64 14.64 10.74 21.83
C ASN A 64 15.78 11.64 21.35
N ALA A 65 15.78 12.90 21.79
CA ALA A 65 16.79 13.89 21.40
C ALA A 65 18.17 13.61 22.01
N GLY A 66 18.25 12.97 23.18
CA GLY A 66 19.50 12.65 23.87
C GLY A 66 20.31 11.57 23.15
N THR A 67 19.64 10.50 22.72
CA THR A 67 20.26 9.42 21.94
C THR A 67 20.19 9.65 20.42
N LYS A 68 19.40 10.63 19.98
CA LYS A 68 19.07 10.90 18.57
C LYS A 68 18.50 9.67 17.86
N THR A 69 17.57 8.99 18.53
CA THR A 69 16.94 7.77 18.02
C THR A 69 15.42 7.86 18.08
N TRP A 70 14.76 7.11 17.20
CA TRP A 70 13.33 6.82 17.29
C TRP A 70 13.10 5.51 18.03
N ALA A 71 12.02 5.42 18.80
CA ALA A 71 11.53 4.20 19.39
C ALA A 71 10.02 4.06 19.13
N GLN A 72 9.58 2.87 18.75
CA GLN A 72 8.15 2.56 18.72
C GLN A 72 7.64 2.45 20.16
N ILE A 73 6.56 3.15 20.49
CA ILE A 73 6.03 3.22 21.86
C ILE A 73 4.63 2.60 22.00
N THR A 74 4.05 2.12 20.91
CA THR A 74 2.78 1.40 20.89
C THR A 74 2.87 0.20 19.96
N ASP A 75 1.98 -0.77 20.15
CA ASP A 75 1.70 -1.73 19.08
C ASP A 75 1.01 -1.04 17.90
N TYR A 76 0.81 -1.78 16.81
CA TYR A 76 -0.03 -1.35 15.70
C TYR A 76 -1.50 -1.33 16.13
N MET A 77 -2.19 -0.25 15.80
CA MET A 77 -3.57 0.02 16.18
C MET A 77 -4.43 0.22 14.94
N GLU A 78 -5.69 -0.21 15.03
CA GLU A 78 -6.70 -0.02 13.99
C GLU A 78 -7.29 1.41 14.04
N ALA A 79 -7.62 1.93 12.86
CA ALA A 79 -8.51 3.07 12.75
C ALA A 79 -9.96 2.63 12.99
N ASP A 80 -10.83 3.57 13.38
CA ASP A 80 -12.27 3.33 13.44
C ASP A 80 -12.83 3.16 12.00
N ARG A 81 -12.88 1.92 11.53
CA ARG A 81 -13.29 1.58 10.16
C ARG A 81 -14.76 1.83 9.91
N GLU A 82 -15.62 1.76 10.93
CA GLU A 82 -17.05 2.05 10.77
C GLU A 82 -17.27 3.52 10.36
N VAL A 83 -16.50 4.42 10.96
CA VAL A 83 -16.52 5.85 10.61
C VAL A 83 -15.78 6.11 9.29
N VAL A 84 -14.55 5.62 9.17
CA VAL A 84 -13.67 5.97 8.05
C VAL A 84 -14.16 5.36 6.73
N ASP A 85 -14.67 4.13 6.72
CA ASP A 85 -15.10 3.47 5.47
C ASP A 85 -16.37 4.10 4.90
N ALA A 86 -17.26 4.63 5.75
CA ALA A 86 -18.41 5.41 5.29
C ALA A 86 -17.97 6.69 4.56
N LEU A 87 -16.99 7.42 5.12
CA LEU A 87 -16.43 8.63 4.49
C LEU A 87 -15.71 8.30 3.18
N ILE A 88 -14.92 7.22 3.15
CA ILE A 88 -14.24 6.75 1.92
C ILE A 88 -15.27 6.46 0.82
N ALA A 89 -16.37 5.79 1.14
CA ALA A 89 -17.39 5.45 0.16
C ALA A 89 -18.11 6.69 -0.39
N GLU A 90 -18.47 7.63 0.48
CA GLU A 90 -19.09 8.90 0.11
C GLU A 90 -18.19 9.72 -0.82
N ASP A 91 -16.95 9.98 -0.39
CA ASP A 91 -16.01 10.81 -1.14
C ASP A 91 -15.61 10.16 -2.47
N SER A 92 -15.42 8.83 -2.49
CA SER A 92 -15.10 8.10 -3.72
C SER A 92 -16.24 8.17 -4.73
N ALA A 93 -17.49 8.05 -4.27
CA ALA A 93 -18.67 8.16 -5.13
C ALA A 93 -18.87 9.59 -5.65
N ALA A 94 -18.66 10.60 -4.79
CA ALA A 94 -18.70 12.01 -5.19
C ALA A 94 -17.66 12.32 -6.27
N TYR A 95 -16.40 11.92 -6.05
CA TYR A 95 -15.32 12.09 -7.01
C TYR A 95 -15.64 11.40 -8.35
N ALA A 96 -16.15 10.16 -8.31
CA ALA A 96 -16.51 9.43 -9.52
C ALA A 96 -17.61 10.15 -10.31
N LYS A 97 -18.63 10.67 -9.63
CA LYS A 97 -19.71 11.46 -10.25
C LYS A 97 -19.19 12.75 -10.88
N GLU A 98 -18.36 13.50 -10.17
CA GLU A 98 -17.78 14.77 -10.65
C GLU A 98 -16.93 14.58 -11.90
N ASN A 99 -16.23 13.44 -12.00
CA ASN A 99 -15.29 13.15 -13.08
C ASN A 99 -15.86 12.22 -14.16
N ASN A 100 -17.17 11.90 -14.12
CA ASN A 100 -17.82 10.97 -15.05
C ASN A 100 -17.14 9.59 -15.11
N ILE A 101 -16.66 9.11 -13.96
CA ILE A 101 -16.02 7.80 -13.82
C ILE A 101 -17.10 6.77 -13.45
N THR A 102 -17.16 5.68 -14.21
CA THR A 102 -17.94 4.50 -13.80
C THR A 102 -17.08 3.63 -12.90
N PRO A 103 -17.47 3.38 -11.63
CA PRO A 103 -16.74 2.49 -10.74
C PRO A 103 -16.56 1.10 -11.36
N ARG A 104 -15.41 0.48 -11.09
CA ARG A 104 -15.11 -0.88 -11.54
C ARG A 104 -15.73 -1.89 -10.58
N GLU A 105 -16.31 -2.95 -11.13
CA GLU A 105 -16.70 -4.11 -10.34
C GLU A 105 -15.47 -4.88 -9.84
N CYS A 106 -15.43 -5.12 -8.53
CA CYS A 106 -14.37 -5.87 -7.86
C CYS A 106 -14.87 -7.26 -7.50
N ASN A 107 -14.77 -8.19 -8.45
CA ASN A 107 -15.12 -9.60 -8.34
C ASN A 107 -13.90 -10.50 -8.09
#